data_AF-A0A4Z0EFL5-F1
#
_entry.id   AF-A0A4Z0EFL5-F1
#
_cell.length_a   1.000
_cell.length_b   1.000
_cell.length_c   1.000
_cell.angle_alpha   90.00
_cell.angle_beta   90.00
_cell.angle_gamma   90.00
#
_symmetry.space_group_name_H-M   'P 1'
#
loop_
_entity.id
_entity.type
_entity.pdbx_description
1 polymer ?
#
loop_
_entity_poly.entity_id
_entity_poly.type
_entity_poly.pdbx_seq_one_letter_code
_entity_poly.pdbx_strand_id
1 'polypeptide(L)'
;MIVRRTVRAIAIALPVFAAAASTGGCSGDVNPLKAAMVGAGSGIKPVEAPDFVAQSRKSDASYMPVGESAPRRAVRARNSAGQSALQAELEGARNRNESKGRAAEGAAKNAAQGLAPNPVE
;
A
#
# COMPACT_ATOMS: atom_id res chain seq x y z
N MET A 1 -29.34 36.27 -25.97
CA MET A 1 -28.33 36.07 -24.90
C MET A 1 -28.29 34.64 -24.33
N ILE A 2 -29.42 33.93 -24.28
CA ILE A 2 -29.56 32.56 -23.73
C ILE A 2 -28.84 31.51 -24.60
N VAL A 3 -28.96 31.60 -25.93
CA VAL A 3 -28.33 30.67 -26.89
C VAL A 3 -26.80 30.66 -26.82
N ARG A 4 -26.18 31.82 -26.51
CA ARG A 4 -24.72 31.92 -26.37
C ARG A 4 -24.21 31.31 -25.05
N ARG A 5 -25.06 31.25 -24.01
CA ARG A 5 -24.74 30.64 -22.72
C ARG A 5 -24.85 29.10 -22.79
N THR A 6 -25.85 28.58 -23.50
CA THR A 6 -26.00 27.13 -23.70
C THR A 6 -24.89 26.55 -24.58
N VAL A 7 -24.51 27.25 -25.66
CA VAL A 7 -23.38 26.83 -26.52
C VAL A 7 -22.05 26.83 -25.76
N ARG A 8 -21.81 27.83 -24.88
CA ARG A 8 -20.60 27.85 -24.03
C ARG A 8 -20.62 26.75 -22.96
N ALA A 9 -21.78 26.43 -22.38
CA ALA A 9 -21.90 25.36 -21.39
C ALA A 9 -21.63 23.97 -22.02
N ILE A 10 -22.12 23.74 -23.23
CA ILE A 10 -21.88 22.49 -23.98
C ILE A 10 -20.39 22.38 -24.39
N ALA A 11 -19.78 23.49 -24.82
CA ALA A 11 -18.37 23.53 -25.22
C ALA A 11 -17.38 23.23 -24.07
N ILE A 12 -17.78 23.49 -22.81
CA ILE A 12 -16.96 23.23 -21.62
C ILE A 12 -17.24 21.83 -21.03
N ALA A 13 -18.47 21.32 -21.16
CA ALA A 13 -18.85 20.01 -20.63
C ALA A 13 -18.15 18.84 -21.37
N LEU A 14 -17.94 18.96 -22.68
CA LEU A 14 -17.32 17.93 -23.50
C LEU A 14 -15.86 17.60 -23.12
N PRO A 15 -14.94 18.57 -22.93
CA PRO A 15 -13.57 18.29 -22.51
C PRO A 15 -13.46 17.82 -21.05
N VAL A 16 -14.36 18.27 -20.16
CA VAL A 16 -14.36 17.84 -18.75
C VAL A 16 -14.78 16.37 -18.62
N PHE A 17 -15.76 15.92 -19.42
CA PHE A 17 -16.17 14.52 -19.44
C PHE A 17 -15.08 13.62 -20.05
N ALA A 18 -14.39 14.10 -21.09
CA ALA A 18 -13.25 13.40 -21.69
C ALA A 18 -12.05 13.29 -20.72
N ALA A 19 -11.80 14.31 -19.90
CA ALA A 19 -10.74 14.29 -18.89
C ALA A 19 -11.07 13.38 -17.68
N ALA A 20 -12.35 13.28 -17.30
CA ALA A 20 -12.77 12.36 -16.24
C ALA A 20 -12.70 10.88 -16.68
N ALA A 21 -12.93 10.61 -17.97
CA ALA A 21 -12.81 9.26 -18.53
C ALA A 21 -11.35 8.78 -18.70
N SER A 22 -10.37 9.69 -18.80
CA SER A 22 -8.97 9.32 -19.02
C SER A 22 -8.20 8.95 -17.74
N THR A 23 -8.68 9.34 -16.56
CA THR A 23 -7.99 9.07 -15.29
C THR A 23 -8.22 7.65 -14.71
N GLY A 24 -9.18 6.90 -15.25
CA GLY A 24 -9.45 5.51 -14.83
C GLY A 24 -8.62 4.43 -15.54
N GLY A 25 -7.97 4.78 -16.66
CA GLY A 25 -7.36 3.80 -17.57
C GLY A 25 -5.89 3.47 -17.33
N CYS A 26 -5.20 4.16 -16.41
CA CYS A 26 -3.74 4.00 -16.29
C CYS A 26 -3.30 2.75 -15.52
N SER A 27 -4.19 2.05 -14.81
CA SER A 27 -3.81 0.85 -14.04
C SER A 27 -4.93 -0.18 -13.87
N GLY A 28 -6.06 -0.02 -14.56
CA GLY A 28 -7.19 -0.95 -14.49
C GLY A 28 -7.66 -1.34 -15.88
N ASP A 29 -8.19 -2.56 -16.02
CA ASP A 29 -8.81 -3.12 -17.24
C ASP A 29 -10.09 -2.38 -17.71
N VAL A 30 -10.30 -1.12 -17.29
CA VAL A 30 -11.47 -0.29 -17.61
C VAL A 30 -11.22 0.65 -18.80
N ASN A 31 -10.26 0.34 -19.67
CA ASN A 31 -9.96 1.15 -20.85
C ASN A 31 -11.13 1.13 -21.86
N PRO A 32 -11.83 2.26 -22.07
CA PRO A 32 -12.99 2.31 -22.97
C PRO A 32 -12.62 2.04 -24.43
N LEU A 33 -11.39 2.34 -24.84
CA LEU A 33 -10.90 2.04 -26.19
C LEU A 33 -10.73 0.53 -26.40
N LYS A 34 -10.27 -0.20 -25.37
CA LYS A 34 -10.15 -1.67 -25.40
C LYS A 34 -11.52 -2.31 -25.59
N ALA A 35 -12.52 -1.87 -24.82
CA ALA A 35 -13.89 -2.36 -24.92
C ALA A 35 -14.51 -2.09 -26.31
N ALA A 36 -14.32 -0.88 -26.86
CA ALA A 36 -14.79 -0.54 -28.19
C ALA A 36 -14.12 -1.38 -29.29
N MET A 37 -12.81 -1.62 -29.19
CA MET A 37 -12.05 -2.40 -30.17
C MET A 37 -12.44 -3.89 -30.12
N VAL A 38 -12.62 -4.46 -28.93
CA VAL A 38 -13.10 -5.85 -28.76
C VAL A 38 -14.52 -6.01 -29.31
N GLY A 39 -15.43 -5.06 -29.02
CA GLY A 39 -16.80 -5.07 -29.55
C GLY A 39 -16.86 -4.91 -31.08
N ALA A 40 -15.91 -4.17 -31.66
CA ALA A 40 -15.76 -4.02 -33.11
C ALA A 40 -15.04 -5.21 -33.80
N GLY A 41 -14.66 -6.25 -33.05
CA GLY A 41 -14.01 -7.45 -33.57
C GLY A 41 -12.54 -7.28 -33.99
N SER A 42 -11.97 -6.08 -33.84
CA SER A 42 -10.57 -5.78 -34.15
C SER A 42 -9.65 -5.78 -32.90
N GLY A 43 -10.23 -5.92 -31.71
CA GLY A 43 -9.52 -5.97 -30.45
C GLY A 43 -9.00 -7.38 -30.12
N ILE A 44 -8.03 -7.44 -29.21
CA ILE A 44 -7.53 -8.70 -28.66
C ILE A 44 -8.72 -9.41 -28.00
N LYS A 45 -9.17 -10.52 -28.59
CA LYS A 45 -10.25 -11.33 -28.03
C LYS A 45 -9.82 -11.79 -26.63
N PRO A 46 -10.71 -11.71 -25.63
CA PRO A 46 -10.43 -12.29 -24.33
C PRO A 46 -10.13 -13.78 -24.53
N VAL A 47 -8.92 -14.20 -24.15
CA VAL A 47 -8.51 -15.60 -24.20
C VAL A 47 -9.20 -16.29 -23.02
N GLU A 48 -10.12 -17.21 -23.31
CA GLU A 48 -10.67 -18.05 -22.26
C GLU A 48 -9.57 -18.87 -21.61
N ALA A 49 -9.58 -18.91 -20.29
CA ALA A 49 -8.65 -19.74 -19.54
C ALA A 49 -8.98 -21.22 -19.81
N PRO A 50 -7.96 -22.09 -19.97
CA PRO A 50 -8.18 -23.54 -20.06
C PRO A 50 -8.93 -24.08 -18.84
N ASP A 51 -9.72 -25.15 -19.01
CA ASP A 51 -10.61 -25.70 -17.98
C ASP A 51 -9.91 -26.00 -16.65
N PHE A 52 -8.70 -26.56 -16.69
CA PHE A 52 -7.94 -26.86 -15.47
C PHE A 52 -7.51 -25.59 -14.72
N VAL A 53 -7.30 -24.47 -15.42
CA VAL A 53 -6.99 -23.17 -14.81
C VAL A 53 -8.26 -22.57 -14.20
N ALA A 54 -9.39 -22.69 -14.88
CA ALA A 54 -10.68 -22.23 -14.36
C ALA A 54 -11.07 -23.01 -13.09
N GLN A 55 -10.88 -24.33 -13.07
CA GLN A 55 -11.23 -25.20 -11.95
C GLN A 55 -10.25 -25.13 -10.77
N SER A 56 -8.97 -24.84 -11.01
CA SER A 56 -7.97 -24.71 -9.93
C SER A 56 -8.04 -23.38 -9.19
N ARG A 57 -8.64 -22.34 -9.80
CA ARG A 57 -8.84 -21.04 -9.16
C ARG A 57 -10.02 -21.13 -8.19
N LYS A 58 -9.71 -21.25 -6.91
CA LYS A 58 -10.69 -21.15 -5.83
C LYS A 58 -11.31 -19.75 -5.82
N SER A 59 -12.64 -19.67 -5.94
CA SER A 59 -13.40 -18.40 -5.88
C SER A 59 -13.42 -17.77 -4.50
N ASP A 60 -13.11 -18.55 -3.47
CA ASP A 60 -13.10 -18.21 -2.04
C ASP A 60 -11.67 -18.06 -1.48
N ALA A 61 -10.68 -17.93 -2.35
CA ALA A 61 -9.28 -17.75 -1.99
C ALA A 61 -9.09 -16.55 -1.02
N SER A 62 -8.63 -16.83 0.20
CA SER A 62 -8.18 -15.80 1.15
C SER A 62 -6.84 -15.15 0.77
N TYR A 63 -6.29 -15.48 -0.40
CA TYR A 63 -5.08 -14.88 -0.94
C TYR A 63 -5.42 -13.79 -1.96
N MET A 64 -4.61 -12.73 -1.97
CA MET A 64 -4.75 -11.65 -2.94
C MET A 64 -4.05 -12.04 -4.25
N PRO A 65 -4.74 -12.02 -5.40
CA PRO A 65 -4.15 -12.42 -6.67
C PRO A 65 -3.08 -11.42 -7.15
N VAL A 66 -2.12 -11.93 -7.93
CA VAL A 66 -1.06 -11.11 -8.51
C VAL A 66 -1.65 -10.10 -9.48
N GLY A 67 -1.27 -8.83 -9.35
CA GLY A 67 -1.76 -7.74 -10.19
C GLY A 67 -2.96 -6.99 -9.60
N GLU A 68 -3.58 -7.49 -8.54
CA GLU A 68 -4.58 -6.72 -7.79
C GLU A 68 -3.91 -5.84 -6.72
N SER A 69 -4.29 -4.56 -6.73
CA SER A 69 -3.82 -3.63 -5.71
C SER A 69 -4.52 -3.90 -4.38
N ALA A 70 -3.75 -3.91 -3.29
CA ALA A 70 -4.30 -4.08 -1.95
C ALA A 70 -5.40 -3.04 -1.65
N PRO A 71 -6.48 -3.42 -0.93
CA PRO A 71 -7.47 -2.46 -0.45
C PRO A 71 -6.77 -1.29 0.25
N ARG A 72 -7.22 -0.06 -0.06
CA ARG A 72 -6.66 1.12 0.61
C ARG A 72 -6.82 0.93 2.11
N ARG A 73 -5.70 1.02 2.84
CA ARG A 73 -5.72 0.97 4.30
C ARG A 73 -6.71 2.01 4.81
N ALA A 74 -7.63 1.58 5.69
CA ALA A 74 -8.57 2.48 6.36
C ALA A 74 -7.86 3.50 7.26
N VAL A 75 -6.60 3.23 7.61
CA VAL A 75 -5.78 4.11 8.45
C VAL A 75 -5.11 5.17 7.58
N ARG A 76 -5.43 6.44 7.85
CA ARG A 76 -4.78 7.59 7.23
C ARG A 76 -3.29 7.63 7.61
N ALA A 77 -2.43 7.98 6.65
CA ALA A 77 -1.03 8.23 6.94
C ALA A 77 -0.87 9.32 8.03
N ARG A 78 0.06 9.13 8.95
CA ARG A 78 0.40 10.15 9.96
C ARG A 78 0.90 11.40 9.25
N ASN A 79 0.42 12.58 9.68
CA ASN A 79 0.96 13.86 9.22
C ASN A 79 2.38 14.08 9.78
N SER A 80 3.08 15.13 9.33
CA SER A 80 4.45 15.40 9.75
C SER A 80 4.62 15.49 11.27
N ALA A 81 3.68 16.12 11.97
CA ALA A 81 3.67 16.19 13.43
C ALA A 81 3.49 14.80 14.09
N GLY A 82 2.65 13.95 13.52
CA GLY A 82 2.45 12.58 14.00
C GLY A 82 3.65 11.67 13.72
N GLN A 83 4.45 11.98 12.70
CA GLN A 83 5.71 11.29 12.41
C GLN A 83 6.81 11.70 13.39
N SER A 84 6.97 13.00 13.66
CA SER A 84 7.95 13.47 14.65
C SER A 84 7.64 13.00 16.07
N ALA A 85 6.36 12.98 16.46
CA ALA A 85 5.94 12.42 17.74
C ALA A 85 6.29 10.92 17.85
N LEU A 86 6.02 10.13 16.79
CA LEU A 86 6.38 8.71 16.77
C LEU A 86 7.90 8.51 16.87
N GLN A 87 8.68 9.35 16.17
CA GLN A 87 10.13 9.29 16.25
C GLN A 87 10.64 9.55 17.67
N ALA A 88 10.13 10.59 18.34
CA ALA A 88 10.50 10.89 19.72
C ALA A 88 10.12 9.76 20.69
N GLU A 89 8.97 9.12 20.50
CA GLU A 89 8.55 7.96 21.29
C GLU A 89 9.52 6.77 21.11
N LEU A 90 9.91 6.47 19.87
CA LEU A 90 10.82 5.37 19.54
C LEU A 90 12.24 5.62 20.07
N GLU A 91 12.75 6.84 19.92
CA GLU A 91 14.05 7.24 20.47
C GLU A 91 14.05 7.16 22.00
N GLY A 92 12.98 7.63 22.65
CA GLY A 92 12.80 7.50 24.09
C GLY A 92 12.76 6.04 24.55
N ALA A 93 12.07 5.17 23.81
CA ALA A 93 12.03 3.74 24.10
C ALA A 93 13.40 3.08 23.95
N ARG A 94 14.14 3.43 22.89
CA ARG A 94 15.52 2.98 22.67
C ARG A 94 16.42 3.36 23.84
N ASN A 95 16.42 4.62 24.24
CA ASN A 95 17.27 5.12 25.33
C ASN A 95 17.00 4.40 26.65
N ARG A 96 15.72 4.11 26.96
CA ARG A 96 15.34 3.33 28.15
C ARG A 96 15.82 1.88 28.07
N ASN A 97 15.80 1.26 26.90
CA ASN A 97 16.30 -0.10 26.74
C ASN A 97 17.81 -0.16 26.86
N GLU A 98 18.52 0.79 26.26
CA GLU A 98 19.98 0.89 26.35
C GLU A 98 20.47 1.18 27.78
N SER A 99 19.75 2.00 28.54
CA SER A 99 20.09 2.26 29.95
C SER A 99 19.88 1.01 30.81
N LYS A 100 18.77 0.29 30.63
CA LYS A 100 18.51 -0.99 31.31
C LYS A 100 19.55 -2.05 30.94
N GLY A 101 19.93 -2.14 29.67
CA GLY A 101 20.97 -3.06 29.21
C GLY A 101 22.32 -2.77 29.87
N ARG A 102 22.73 -1.51 29.92
CA ARG A 102 23.97 -1.10 30.61
C ARG A 102 23.94 -1.38 32.11
N ALA A 103 22.80 -1.13 32.77
CA ALA A 103 22.63 -1.43 34.18
C ALA A 103 22.73 -2.95 34.47
N ALA A 104 22.11 -3.78 33.64
CA ALA A 104 22.19 -5.23 33.75
C ALA A 104 23.62 -5.75 33.51
N GLU A 105 24.33 -5.20 32.52
CA GLU A 105 25.73 -5.53 32.25
C GLU A 105 26.64 -5.18 33.44
N GLY A 106 26.46 -3.99 34.03
CA GLY A 106 27.19 -3.58 35.23
C GLY A 106 26.92 -4.50 36.42
N ALA A 107 25.65 -4.84 36.66
CA ALA A 107 25.28 -5.78 37.72
C ALA A 107 25.90 -7.17 37.52
N ALA A 108 25.92 -7.68 36.28
CA ALA A 108 26.53 -8.96 35.95
C ALA A 108 28.05 -8.96 36.18
N LYS A 109 28.75 -7.89 35.80
CA LYS A 109 30.20 -7.75 36.04
C LYS A 109 30.52 -7.74 37.54
N ASN A 110 29.73 -7.01 38.33
CA ASN A 110 29.90 -6.98 39.79
C ASN A 110 29.63 -8.36 40.43
N ALA A 111 28.60 -9.07 39.97
CA ALA A 111 28.31 -10.42 40.44
C ALA A 111 29.44 -11.42 40.08
N ALA A 112 30.03 -11.30 38.88
CA ALA A 112 31.15 -12.13 38.46
C ALA A 112 32.43 -11.91 39.30
N GLN A 113 32.70 -10.68 39.73
CA GLN A 113 33.84 -10.39 40.61
C GLN A 113 33.69 -11.02 42.00
N GLY A 114 32.47 -11.09 42.54
CA GLY A 114 32.17 -11.75 43.81
C GLY A 114 32.24 -13.29 43.77
N LEU A 115 32.34 -13.88 42.56
CA LEU A 115 32.39 -15.32 42.34
C LEU A 115 33.79 -15.84 41.98
N ALA A 116 34.81 -14.97 41.98
CA ALA A 116 36.17 -15.38 41.66
C ALA A 116 36.62 -16.50 42.63
N PRO A 117 37.01 -17.69 42.15
CA PRO A 117 37.40 -18.79 43.02
C PRO A 117 38.68 -18.43 43.76
N ASN A 118 38.73 -18.74 45.06
CA ASN A 118 39.95 -18.62 45.86
C ASN A 118 41.06 -19.46 45.19
N PRO A 119 42.28 -18.93 45.05
CA PRO A 119 43.40 -19.74 44.57
C PRO A 119 43.59 -20.91 45.54
N VAL A 120 43.58 -22.12 45.00
CA VAL A 120 43.92 -23.34 45.74
C VAL A 120 45.44 -23.34 45.86
N GLU A 121 45.96 -23.18 47.07
CA GLU A 121 47.39 -23.33 47.40
C GLU A 121 47.82 -24.80 47.33
#